data_AF-F4S014-F1
#
_entry.id   AF-F4S014-F1
#
_cell.length_a   1.000
_cell.length_b   1.000
_cell.length_c   1.000
_cell.angle_alpha   90.00
_cell.angle_beta   90.00
_cell.angle_gamma   90.00
#
_symmetry.space_group_name_H-M   'P 1'
#
loop_
_entity.id
_entity.type
_entity.pdbx_description
1 polymer ?
#
loop_
_entity_poly.entity_id
_entity_poly.type
_entity_poly.pdbx_seq_one_letter_code
_entity_poly.pdbx_strand_id
1 'polypeptide(L)'
;MSQLERRRIEDSLELDRMDDDLFRSKMLWKPAAGRGAFGGNIIAQAAHAATQTVAPEFHLHSLHCYFIGFGNVDIPSGIIYHVDRLRNGKSYATRAVRAVQQSHCIFTLLASFHKPEPEQPSFQSLFNINLFPKPEDCMSIEEKLRWFLKENQEGMKPKIQEYLSREIEENMLNAIEFRSVKLETSSISGNNESTHAYWIRSRVPIRPDPAYQKLILAYASDFRFIGSVSKALGLHAQGSKRVAMMASLDHSMFFYDHEIDVSQWMLYHMDVAAASFGRGLVIGRIYTREGKLLVVCTQEGVVRAEVRQQVKEKL
;
A
#
# COMPACT_ATOMS: atom_id res chain seq x y z
N MET A 1 -7.69 -29.04 14.46
CA MET A 1 -7.36 -28.49 13.13
C MET A 1 -7.15 -26.99 13.27
N SER A 2 -5.93 -26.47 13.29
CA SER A 2 -5.71 -25.01 13.20
C SER A 2 -5.02 -24.66 11.89
N GLN A 3 -5.76 -24.81 10.79
CA GLN A 3 -5.42 -24.13 9.55
C GLN A 3 -6.24 -22.85 9.56
N LEU A 4 -5.67 -21.75 10.05
CA LEU A 4 -6.11 -20.45 9.54
C LEU A 4 -5.77 -20.47 8.06
N GLU A 5 -6.75 -20.74 7.21
CA GLU A 5 -6.59 -20.61 5.77
C GLU A 5 -6.14 -19.18 5.50
N ARG A 6 -4.92 -19.04 4.97
CA ARG A 6 -4.38 -17.73 4.60
C ARG A 6 -5.36 -17.10 3.62
N ARG A 7 -5.74 -15.84 3.86
CA ARG A 7 -6.61 -15.12 2.93
C ARG A 7 -5.95 -15.12 1.57
N ARG A 8 -6.66 -15.64 0.57
CA ARG A 8 -6.23 -15.50 -0.82
C ARG A 8 -6.30 -14.02 -1.14
N ILE A 9 -5.23 -13.48 -1.70
CA ILE A 9 -5.24 -12.06 -2.06
C ILE A 9 -6.36 -11.78 -3.06
N GLU A 10 -6.69 -12.79 -3.87
CA GLU A 10 -7.75 -12.75 -4.84
C GLU A 10 -9.08 -12.34 -4.22
N ASP A 11 -9.44 -12.91 -3.08
CA ASP A 11 -10.70 -12.58 -2.39
C ASP A 11 -10.81 -11.09 -2.06
N SER A 12 -9.67 -10.43 -1.83
CA SER A 12 -9.56 -9.00 -1.54
C SER A 12 -9.64 -8.09 -2.78
N LEU A 13 -9.54 -8.63 -3.98
CA LEU A 13 -9.59 -7.89 -5.25
C LEU A 13 -10.81 -8.22 -6.12
N GLU A 14 -11.44 -9.37 -5.92
CA GLU A 14 -12.55 -9.81 -6.74
C GLU A 14 -13.77 -8.88 -6.64
N LEU A 15 -14.43 -8.70 -7.78
CA LEU A 15 -15.58 -7.83 -7.95
C LEU A 15 -16.76 -8.62 -8.51
N ASP A 16 -17.97 -8.27 -8.08
CA ASP A 16 -19.19 -8.64 -8.80
C ASP A 16 -19.41 -7.61 -9.91
N ARG A 17 -19.49 -8.06 -11.16
CA ARG A 17 -19.92 -7.19 -12.27
C ARG A 17 -21.44 -7.04 -12.21
N MET A 18 -21.90 -5.81 -12.03
CA MET A 18 -23.33 -5.48 -11.96
C MET A 18 -23.87 -5.02 -13.31
N ASP A 19 -23.04 -4.34 -14.10
CA ASP A 19 -23.33 -3.87 -15.45
C ASP A 19 -22.01 -3.71 -16.22
N ASP A 20 -22.05 -3.18 -17.45
CA ASP A 20 -20.89 -3.09 -18.31
C ASP A 20 -19.73 -2.29 -17.71
N ASP A 21 -20.08 -1.20 -17.02
CA ASP A 21 -19.17 -0.24 -16.40
C ASP A 21 -19.47 -0.04 -14.90
N LEU A 22 -20.13 -1.03 -14.28
CA LEU A 22 -20.55 -1.00 -12.88
C LEU A 22 -20.14 -2.27 -12.13
N PHE A 23 -19.41 -2.11 -11.03
CA PHE A 23 -18.85 -3.23 -10.26
C PHE A 23 -19.10 -3.04 -8.76
N ARG A 24 -19.13 -4.14 -8.01
CA ARG A 24 -19.27 -4.15 -6.54
C ARG A 24 -18.17 -4.95 -5.87
N SER A 25 -17.60 -4.42 -4.79
CA SER A 25 -16.64 -5.13 -3.96
C SER A 25 -17.23 -6.42 -3.37
N LYS A 26 -16.55 -7.56 -3.48
CA LYS A 26 -16.98 -8.79 -2.79
C LYS A 26 -16.54 -8.82 -1.33
N MET A 27 -15.28 -8.50 -1.08
CA MET A 27 -14.69 -8.48 0.26
C MET A 27 -13.97 -7.17 0.50
N LEU A 28 -14.13 -6.65 1.71
CA LEU A 28 -13.37 -5.54 2.24
C LEU A 28 -12.79 -5.99 3.57
N TRP A 29 -11.55 -5.61 3.86
CA TRP A 29 -10.98 -5.81 5.19
C TRP A 29 -10.55 -4.49 5.79
N LYS A 30 -10.66 -4.40 7.11
CA LYS A 30 -10.29 -3.25 7.92
C LYS A 30 -9.08 -3.63 8.77
N PRO A 31 -7.95 -2.89 8.69
CA PRO A 31 -6.83 -3.09 9.59
C PRO A 31 -7.20 -2.80 11.04
N ALA A 32 -6.57 -3.49 12.00
CA ALA A 32 -6.74 -3.32 13.44
C ALA A 32 -6.74 -1.86 13.93
N ALA A 33 -5.82 -1.07 13.38
CA ALA A 33 -5.64 0.35 13.70
C ALA A 33 -6.34 1.30 12.71
N GLY A 34 -6.98 0.74 11.67
CA GLY A 34 -7.66 1.49 10.61
C GLY A 34 -9.04 1.99 11.03
N ARG A 35 -9.49 3.10 10.44
CA ARG A 35 -10.86 3.61 10.62
C ARG A 35 -11.85 2.95 9.66
N GLY A 36 -11.42 2.55 8.47
CA GLY A 36 -12.24 1.90 7.45
C GLY A 36 -11.45 0.84 6.68
N ALA A 37 -12.01 0.44 5.54
CA ALA A 37 -11.40 -0.49 4.60
C ALA A 37 -9.97 -0.06 4.25
N PHE A 38 -9.09 -1.03 4.10
CA PHE A 38 -7.70 -0.78 3.74
C PHE A 38 -7.61 -0.07 2.38
N GLY A 39 -6.78 0.99 2.30
CA GLY A 39 -6.69 1.84 1.11
C GLY A 39 -6.24 1.05 -0.12
N GLY A 40 -5.27 0.16 0.04
CA GLY A 40 -4.83 -0.75 -1.01
C GLY A 40 -5.93 -1.66 -1.57
N ASN A 41 -6.96 -2.04 -0.79
CA ASN A 41 -8.13 -2.72 -1.38
C ASN A 41 -8.85 -1.82 -2.36
N ILE A 42 -9.12 -0.58 -1.97
CA ILE A 42 -9.90 0.36 -2.76
C ILE A 42 -9.15 0.72 -4.04
N ILE A 43 -7.84 0.96 -3.95
CA ILE A 43 -6.98 1.20 -5.12
C ILE A 43 -7.02 0.01 -6.08
N ALA A 44 -6.74 -1.20 -5.58
CA ALA A 44 -6.68 -2.40 -6.40
C ALA A 44 -8.03 -2.74 -7.03
N GLN A 45 -9.13 -2.65 -6.28
CA GLN A 45 -10.48 -2.89 -6.79
C GLN A 45 -10.90 -1.85 -7.83
N ALA A 46 -10.61 -0.56 -7.62
CA ALA A 46 -10.90 0.46 -8.63
C ALA A 46 -10.08 0.25 -9.91
N ALA A 47 -8.79 -0.08 -9.79
CA ALA A 47 -7.94 -0.42 -10.94
C ALA A 47 -8.43 -1.70 -11.64
N HIS A 48 -8.93 -2.69 -10.88
CA HIS A 48 -9.49 -3.92 -11.42
C HIS A 48 -10.77 -3.63 -12.22
N ALA A 49 -11.69 -2.84 -11.67
CA ALA A 49 -12.88 -2.38 -12.36
C ALA A 49 -12.54 -1.66 -13.69
N ALA A 50 -11.59 -0.71 -13.66
CA ALA A 50 -11.12 -0.04 -14.87
C ALA A 50 -10.55 -1.03 -15.91
N THR A 51 -9.76 -2.00 -15.45
CA THR A 51 -9.10 -3.00 -16.31
C THR A 51 -10.12 -3.90 -17.01
N GLN A 52 -11.22 -4.26 -16.35
CA GLN A 52 -12.29 -5.06 -16.95
C GLN A 52 -13.05 -4.34 -18.08
N THR A 53 -12.83 -3.03 -18.27
CA THR A 53 -13.50 -2.21 -19.31
C THR A 53 -12.60 -1.82 -20.48
N VAL A 54 -11.37 -2.34 -20.56
CA VAL A 54 -10.45 -2.15 -21.69
C VAL A 54 -10.26 -3.46 -22.46
N ALA A 55 -9.86 -3.36 -23.72
CA ALA A 55 -9.54 -4.55 -24.50
C ALA A 55 -8.25 -5.22 -23.98
N PRO A 56 -8.09 -6.56 -24.11
CA PRO A 56 -7.01 -7.31 -23.46
C PRO A 56 -5.59 -6.86 -23.81
N GLU A 57 -5.40 -6.22 -24.97
CA GLU A 57 -4.09 -5.70 -25.39
C GLU A 57 -3.68 -4.39 -24.70
N PHE A 58 -4.58 -3.78 -23.92
CA PHE A 58 -4.31 -2.56 -23.16
C PHE A 58 -3.92 -2.89 -21.72
N HIS A 59 -2.67 -2.62 -21.38
CA HIS A 59 -2.13 -2.89 -20.05
C HIS A 59 -2.06 -1.60 -19.22
N LEU A 60 -2.45 -1.71 -17.95
CA LEU A 60 -2.34 -0.61 -16.98
C LEU A 60 -0.87 -0.15 -16.89
N HIS A 61 -0.64 1.14 -17.08
CA HIS A 61 0.70 1.74 -16.96
C HIS A 61 0.75 2.90 -15.97
N SER A 62 -0.38 3.53 -15.67
CA SER A 62 -0.45 4.46 -14.55
C SER A 62 -1.83 4.52 -13.92
N LEU A 63 -1.85 4.86 -12.64
CA LEU A 63 -3.05 5.27 -11.93
C LEU A 63 -2.75 6.47 -11.02
N HIS A 64 -3.78 7.28 -10.79
CA HIS A 64 -3.79 8.40 -9.87
C HIS A 64 -5.11 8.40 -9.13
N CYS A 65 -5.11 8.51 -7.81
CA CYS A 65 -6.34 8.49 -7.04
C CYS A 65 -6.33 9.44 -5.86
N TYR A 66 -7.53 9.74 -5.37
CA TYR A 66 -7.78 10.52 -4.16
C TYR A 66 -8.71 9.76 -3.22
N PHE A 67 -8.35 9.74 -1.95
CA PHE A 67 -9.19 9.26 -0.84
C PHE A 67 -10.01 10.44 -0.31
N ILE A 68 -11.33 10.40 -0.53
CA ILE A 68 -12.27 11.46 -0.13
C ILE A 68 -12.91 11.12 1.22
N GLY A 69 -13.20 9.84 1.44
CA GLY A 69 -13.79 9.29 2.66
C GLY A 69 -13.27 7.88 2.95
N PHE A 70 -13.66 7.33 4.08
CA PHE A 70 -13.33 5.94 4.41
C PHE A 70 -14.42 4.99 3.91
N GLY A 71 -14.02 3.82 3.41
CA GLY A 71 -14.96 2.72 3.18
C GLY A 71 -15.33 2.06 4.50
N ASN A 72 -16.61 1.94 4.82
CA ASN A 72 -17.08 1.18 5.97
C ASN A 72 -17.29 -0.29 5.57
N VAL A 73 -16.57 -1.20 6.25
CA VAL A 73 -16.62 -2.65 5.98
C VAL A 73 -17.91 -3.31 6.48
N ASP A 74 -18.63 -2.65 7.39
CA ASP A 74 -19.85 -3.17 8.00
C ASP A 74 -21.10 -2.93 7.12
N ILE A 75 -20.95 -2.21 6.00
CA ILE A 75 -22.06 -1.91 5.09
C ILE A 75 -22.24 -3.07 4.11
N PRO A 76 -23.37 -3.80 4.14
CA PRO A 76 -23.54 -5.03 3.36
C PRO A 76 -23.51 -4.83 1.83
N SER A 77 -23.85 -3.64 1.34
CA SER A 77 -23.80 -3.35 -0.10
C SER A 77 -22.36 -3.25 -0.65
N GLY A 78 -21.35 -3.23 0.22
CA GLY A 78 -19.96 -3.01 -0.18
C GLY A 78 -19.73 -1.61 -0.76
N ILE A 79 -18.69 -1.49 -1.57
CA ILE A 79 -18.35 -0.31 -2.37
C ILE A 79 -18.75 -0.58 -3.83
N ILE A 80 -19.41 0.39 -4.45
CA ILE A 80 -19.80 0.37 -5.86
C ILE A 80 -18.79 1.19 -6.66
N TYR A 81 -18.21 0.60 -7.70
CA TYR A 81 -17.26 1.23 -8.59
C TYR A 81 -17.94 1.54 -9.93
N HIS A 82 -18.12 2.84 -10.21
CA HIS A 82 -18.60 3.35 -11.49
C HIS A 82 -17.40 3.67 -12.39
N VAL A 83 -17.35 3.10 -13.59
CA VAL A 83 -16.28 3.33 -14.55
C VAL A 83 -16.76 4.23 -15.67
N ASP A 84 -16.04 5.32 -15.93
CA ASP A 84 -16.28 6.21 -17.06
C ASP A 84 -15.20 5.99 -18.13
N ARG A 85 -15.63 5.67 -19.36
CA ARG A 85 -14.73 5.43 -20.51
C ARG A 85 -14.32 6.75 -21.17
N LEU A 86 -13.33 7.43 -20.60
CA LEU A 86 -12.90 8.75 -21.06
C LEU A 86 -12.29 8.77 -22.46
N ARG A 87 -11.52 7.72 -22.82
CA ARG A 87 -10.86 7.63 -24.13
C ARG A 87 -10.59 6.17 -24.53
N ASN A 88 -10.81 5.87 -25.81
CA ASN A 88 -10.34 4.66 -26.49
C ASN A 88 -9.59 5.05 -27.75
N GLY A 89 -8.28 5.25 -27.63
CA GLY A 89 -7.40 5.55 -28.75
C GLY A 89 -6.80 4.29 -29.37
N LYS A 90 -5.96 4.49 -30.39
CA LYS A 90 -5.24 3.39 -31.05
C LYS A 90 -4.24 2.69 -30.12
N SER A 91 -3.47 3.47 -29.35
CA SER A 91 -2.39 2.98 -28.48
C SER A 91 -2.65 3.21 -26.99
N TYR A 92 -3.58 4.11 -26.63
CA TYR A 92 -3.91 4.43 -25.24
C TYR A 92 -5.41 4.38 -24.97
N ALA A 93 -5.79 3.94 -23.77
CA ALA A 93 -7.14 4.04 -23.22
C ALA A 93 -7.10 4.69 -21.84
N THR A 94 -8.14 5.45 -21.51
CA THR A 94 -8.24 6.17 -20.23
C THR A 94 -9.57 5.87 -19.57
N ARG A 95 -9.56 5.61 -18.27
CA ARG A 95 -10.73 5.35 -17.44
C ARG A 95 -10.73 6.27 -16.21
N ALA A 96 -11.89 6.82 -15.88
CA ALA A 96 -12.16 7.35 -14.55
C ALA A 96 -12.96 6.31 -13.76
N VAL A 97 -12.72 6.21 -12.46
CA VAL A 97 -13.48 5.34 -11.56
C VAL A 97 -13.90 6.14 -10.34
N ARG A 98 -15.19 6.08 -10.01
CA ARG A 98 -15.73 6.62 -8.76
C ARG A 98 -16.14 5.45 -7.89
N ALA A 99 -15.56 5.35 -6.70
CA ALA A 99 -15.99 4.41 -5.68
C ALA A 99 -17.01 5.10 -4.76
N VAL A 100 -18.19 4.51 -4.67
CA VAL A 100 -19.37 5.06 -3.99
C VAL A 100 -19.83 4.08 -2.92
N GLN A 101 -20.14 4.60 -1.74
CA GLN A 101 -20.77 3.85 -0.67
C GLN A 101 -21.88 4.70 -0.04
N GLN A 102 -23.09 4.13 0.11
CA GLN A 102 -24.28 4.85 0.60
C GLN A 102 -24.47 6.22 -0.10
N SER A 103 -24.36 6.25 -1.42
CA SER A 103 -24.50 7.46 -2.26
C SER A 103 -23.42 8.54 -2.07
N HIS A 104 -22.38 8.29 -1.28
CA HIS A 104 -21.24 9.19 -1.12
C HIS A 104 -20.04 8.67 -1.90
N CYS A 105 -19.42 9.54 -2.70
CA CYS A 105 -18.13 9.21 -3.31
C CYS A 105 -17.04 9.23 -2.23
N ILE A 106 -16.41 8.08 -2.00
CA ILE A 106 -15.34 7.93 -1.00
C ILE A 106 -13.96 7.89 -1.63
N PHE A 107 -13.87 7.66 -2.94
CA PHE A 107 -12.61 7.51 -3.65
C PHE A 107 -12.81 7.76 -5.15
N THR A 108 -11.81 8.37 -5.78
CA THR A 108 -11.77 8.56 -7.24
C THR A 108 -10.42 8.12 -7.79
N LEU A 109 -10.41 7.50 -8.97
CA LEU A 109 -9.20 7.08 -9.66
C LEU A 109 -9.26 7.42 -11.15
N LEU A 110 -8.14 7.87 -11.70
CA LEU A 110 -7.86 7.92 -13.12
C LEU A 110 -6.82 6.86 -13.44
N ALA A 111 -7.13 5.97 -14.38
CA ALA A 111 -6.21 4.95 -14.88
C ALA A 111 -5.94 5.15 -16.38
N SER A 112 -4.68 4.99 -16.75
CA SER A 112 -4.24 5.00 -18.14
C SER A 112 -3.65 3.64 -18.51
N PHE A 113 -4.04 3.19 -19.69
CA PHE A 113 -3.68 1.90 -20.26
C PHE A 113 -3.03 2.11 -21.62
N HIS A 114 -2.08 1.26 -21.97
CA HIS A 114 -1.39 1.31 -23.26
C HIS A 114 -1.15 -0.07 -23.84
N LYS A 115 -1.00 -0.14 -25.16
CA LYS A 115 -0.49 -1.33 -25.84
C LYS A 115 1.04 -1.35 -25.72
N PRO A 116 1.66 -2.39 -25.14
CA PRO A 116 3.11 -2.46 -24.96
C PRO A 116 3.86 -2.37 -26.29
N GLU A 117 4.96 -1.62 -26.30
CA GLU A 117 5.81 -1.42 -27.48
C GLU A 117 7.25 -1.87 -27.16
N PRO A 118 7.54 -3.19 -27.13
CA PRO A 118 8.82 -3.73 -26.63
C PRO A 118 10.05 -3.33 -27.46
N GLU A 119 9.86 -2.92 -28.71
CA GLU A 119 10.92 -2.47 -29.60
C GLU A 119 11.39 -1.03 -29.31
N GLN A 120 10.72 -0.31 -28.42
CA GLN A 120 11.09 1.07 -28.06
C GLN A 120 12.34 1.10 -27.18
N PRO A 121 13.14 2.18 -27.24
CA PRO A 121 14.28 2.35 -26.34
C PRO A 121 13.87 2.33 -24.88
N SER A 122 14.69 1.70 -24.03
CA SER A 122 14.47 1.63 -22.58
C SER A 122 15.66 2.18 -21.81
N PHE A 123 15.38 2.82 -20.68
CA PHE A 123 16.36 3.32 -19.74
C PHE A 123 15.78 3.29 -18.33
N GLN A 124 16.60 2.95 -17.34
CA GLN A 124 16.29 3.11 -15.92
C GLN A 124 17.53 3.61 -15.19
N SER A 125 17.34 4.41 -14.15
CA SER A 125 18.44 4.85 -13.29
C SER A 125 19.09 3.64 -12.61
N LEU A 126 20.42 3.66 -12.51
CA LEU A 126 21.16 2.64 -11.76
C LEU A 126 20.70 2.63 -10.29
N PHE A 127 20.39 1.44 -9.79
CA PHE A 127 20.04 1.22 -8.39
C PHE A 127 20.90 0.07 -7.84
N ASN A 128 21.72 0.36 -6.83
CA ASN A 128 22.60 -0.65 -6.26
C ASN A 128 21.86 -1.48 -5.21
N ILE A 129 21.15 -2.51 -5.68
CA ILE A 129 20.39 -3.45 -4.84
C ILE A 129 21.27 -4.16 -3.79
N ASN A 130 22.58 -4.27 -4.03
CA ASN A 130 23.52 -4.94 -3.12
C ASN A 130 23.83 -4.13 -1.85
N LEU A 131 23.38 -2.87 -1.76
CA LEU A 131 23.45 -2.10 -0.51
C LEU A 131 22.41 -2.57 0.53
N PHE A 132 21.49 -3.43 0.14
CA PHE A 132 20.43 -3.95 1.00
C PHE A 132 20.71 -5.44 1.32
N PRO A 133 20.50 -5.89 2.57
CA PRO A 133 20.57 -7.31 2.90
C PRO A 133 19.60 -8.11 2.04
N LYS A 134 19.94 -9.37 1.79
CA LYS A 134 19.06 -10.28 1.03
C LYS A 134 17.78 -10.56 1.81
N PRO A 135 16.66 -10.91 1.14
CA PRO A 135 15.41 -11.19 1.82
C PRO A 135 15.55 -12.32 2.84
N GLU A 136 16.39 -13.32 2.57
CA GLU A 136 16.64 -14.45 3.47
C GLU A 136 17.29 -14.03 4.80
N ASP A 137 18.04 -12.94 4.83
CA ASP A 137 18.71 -12.40 6.02
C ASP A 137 17.81 -11.42 6.82
N CYS A 138 16.64 -11.10 6.28
CA CYS A 138 15.70 -10.16 6.89
C CYS A 138 14.60 -10.92 7.64
N MET A 139 14.31 -10.51 8.87
CA MET A 139 13.13 -11.00 9.59
C MET A 139 11.85 -10.49 8.94
N SER A 140 10.84 -11.36 8.86
CA SER A 140 9.48 -10.93 8.59
C SER A 140 8.97 -9.98 9.68
N ILE A 141 7.94 -9.20 9.38
CA ILE A 141 7.35 -8.28 10.37
C ILE A 141 6.78 -9.04 11.56
N GLU A 142 6.06 -10.14 11.33
CA GLU A 142 5.52 -10.98 12.40
C GLU A 142 6.61 -11.60 13.27
N GLU A 143 7.74 -12.05 12.71
CA GLU A 143 8.87 -12.56 13.48
C GLU A 143 9.49 -11.46 14.34
N LYS A 144 9.67 -10.27 13.77
CA LYS A 144 10.21 -9.10 14.50
C LYS A 144 9.31 -8.69 15.65
N LEU A 145 8.00 -8.67 15.45
CA LEU A 145 7.02 -8.35 16.49
C LEU A 145 6.97 -9.43 17.58
N ARG A 146 7.03 -10.72 17.21
CA ARG A 146 7.09 -11.84 18.17
C ARG A 146 8.34 -11.77 19.04
N TRP A 147 9.50 -11.51 18.42
CA TRP A 147 10.74 -11.30 19.15
C TRP A 147 10.61 -10.12 20.12
N PHE A 148 10.14 -8.95 19.65
CA PHE A 148 9.96 -7.79 20.50
C PHE A 148 9.03 -8.04 21.68
N LEU A 149 7.89 -8.70 21.44
CA LEU A 149 6.92 -9.05 22.46
C LEU A 149 7.53 -9.97 23.53
N LYS A 150 8.33 -10.96 23.13
CA LYS A 150 9.01 -11.89 24.02
C LYS A 150 10.06 -11.20 24.89
N GLU A 151 10.93 -10.39 24.28
CA GLU A 151 12.03 -9.72 24.98
C GLU A 151 11.56 -8.62 25.95
N ASN A 152 10.38 -8.05 25.73
CA ASN A 152 9.84 -6.95 26.53
C ASN A 152 8.58 -7.36 27.30
N GLN A 153 8.32 -8.66 27.47
CA GLN A 153 7.07 -9.14 28.06
C GLN A 153 6.92 -8.65 29.51
N GLU A 154 8.00 -8.69 30.28
CA GLU A 154 8.07 -8.16 31.64
C GLU A 154 7.99 -6.62 31.62
N GLY A 155 6.97 -6.06 32.26
CA GLY A 155 6.73 -4.61 32.32
C GLY A 155 5.89 -4.04 31.17
N MET A 156 5.58 -4.81 30.13
CA MET A 156 4.67 -4.37 29.08
C MET A 156 3.21 -4.39 29.56
N LYS A 157 2.50 -3.28 29.35
CA LYS A 157 1.08 -3.17 29.71
C LYS A 157 0.23 -4.19 28.92
N PRO A 158 -0.79 -4.84 29.53
CA PRO A 158 -1.62 -5.83 28.85
C PRO A 158 -2.22 -5.35 27.51
N LYS A 159 -2.67 -4.10 27.46
CA LYS A 159 -3.21 -3.50 26.23
C LYS A 159 -2.20 -3.43 25.08
N ILE A 160 -0.91 -3.27 25.38
CA ILE A 160 0.16 -3.27 24.37
C ILE A 160 0.43 -4.70 23.91
N GLN A 161 0.45 -5.67 24.83
CA GLN A 161 0.62 -7.09 24.49
C GLN A 161 -0.51 -7.59 23.58
N GLU A 162 -1.76 -7.22 23.89
CA GLU A 162 -2.94 -7.53 23.08
C GLU A 162 -2.84 -6.91 21.69
N TYR A 163 -2.48 -5.62 21.62
CA TYR A 163 -2.26 -4.93 20.36
C TYR A 163 -1.20 -5.62 19.49
N LEU A 164 -0.03 -5.94 20.07
CA LEU A 164 1.04 -6.61 19.35
C LEU A 164 0.65 -8.01 18.90
N SER A 165 -0.06 -8.77 19.74
CA SER A 165 -0.56 -10.11 19.39
C SER A 165 -1.49 -10.04 18.18
N ARG A 166 -2.39 -9.06 18.14
CA ARG A 166 -3.28 -8.83 16.99
C ARG A 166 -2.52 -8.43 15.73
N GLU A 167 -1.56 -7.51 15.85
CA GLU A 167 -0.70 -7.12 14.72
C GLU A 167 0.11 -8.32 14.17
N ILE A 168 0.61 -9.21 15.03
CA ILE A 168 1.31 -10.43 14.62
C ILE A 168 0.37 -11.33 13.80
N GLU A 169 -0.84 -11.56 14.29
CA GLU A 169 -1.84 -12.38 13.59
C GLU A 169 -2.23 -11.77 12.24
N GLU A 170 -2.51 -10.47 12.19
CA GLU A 170 -2.82 -9.77 10.95
C GLU A 170 -1.69 -9.89 9.93
N ASN A 171 -0.42 -9.72 10.33
CA ASN A 171 0.72 -9.84 9.43
C ASN A 171 0.94 -11.28 8.92
N MET A 172 0.60 -12.29 9.72
CA MET A 172 0.62 -13.68 9.28
C MET A 172 -0.47 -14.00 8.26
N LEU A 173 -1.62 -13.34 8.37
CA LEU A 173 -2.76 -13.52 7.47
C LEU A 173 -2.70 -12.64 6.21
N ASN A 174 -1.86 -11.61 6.22
CA ASN A 174 -1.61 -10.78 5.06
C ASN A 174 -1.12 -11.64 3.90
N ALA A 175 -1.76 -11.46 2.75
CA ALA A 175 -1.38 -12.20 1.55
C ALA A 175 -0.04 -11.75 0.95
N ILE A 176 0.47 -10.59 1.38
CA ILE A 176 1.81 -10.09 1.07
C ILE A 176 2.71 -10.31 2.29
N GLU A 177 3.82 -11.02 2.10
CA GLU A 177 4.89 -11.14 3.08
C GLU A 177 5.72 -9.86 3.06
N PHE A 178 6.05 -9.34 4.23
CA PHE A 178 6.96 -8.20 4.38
C PHE A 178 8.14 -8.62 5.24
N ARG A 179 9.35 -8.34 4.79
CA ARG A 179 10.57 -8.45 5.60
C ARG A 179 11.23 -7.09 5.75
N SER A 180 11.49 -6.72 6.99
CA SER A 180 12.05 -5.41 7.32
C SER A 180 13.52 -5.39 6.94
N VAL A 181 13.91 -4.44 6.10
CA VAL A 181 15.33 -4.16 5.86
C VAL A 181 15.83 -3.20 6.93
N LYS A 182 16.94 -3.54 7.58
CA LYS A 182 17.66 -2.62 8.47
C LYS A 182 18.78 -1.97 7.65
N LEU A 183 18.71 -0.67 7.46
CA LEU A 183 19.75 0.09 6.78
C LEU A 183 20.86 0.41 7.79
N GLU A 184 22.11 0.09 7.46
CA GLU A 184 23.26 0.38 8.33
C GLU A 184 23.57 1.89 8.40
N THR A 185 23.08 2.67 7.44
CA THR A 185 23.33 4.11 7.30
C THR A 185 22.48 5.00 8.22
N SER A 186 21.59 4.44 9.05
CA SER A 186 20.78 5.22 10.02
C SER A 186 21.57 5.77 11.22
N SER A 187 22.90 5.69 11.18
CA SER A 187 23.81 6.27 12.17
C SER A 187 24.16 7.74 11.94
N ILE A 188 23.77 8.35 10.80
CA ILE A 188 24.11 9.74 10.48
C ILE A 188 22.86 10.62 10.69
N SER A 189 22.73 11.19 11.90
CA SER A 189 21.78 12.23 12.34
C SER A 189 20.38 11.81 12.84
N GLY A 190 20.30 11.46 14.13
CA GLY A 190 19.05 11.40 14.90
C GLY A 190 18.11 10.25 14.52
N ASN A 191 17.19 9.89 15.42
CA ASN A 191 16.25 8.76 15.28
C ASN A 191 15.19 8.92 14.14
N ASN A 192 15.44 9.76 13.14
CA ASN A 192 14.52 10.05 12.04
C ASN A 192 15.00 9.36 10.75
N GLU A 193 14.61 8.10 10.57
CA GLU A 193 14.83 7.38 9.32
C GLU A 193 13.88 7.94 8.24
N SER A 194 14.39 8.74 7.30
CA SER A 194 13.62 9.23 6.14
C SER A 194 13.45 8.16 5.06
N THR A 195 14.29 7.13 5.08
CA THR A 195 14.29 6.04 4.11
C THR A 195 13.92 4.73 4.77
N HIS A 196 13.03 3.98 4.15
CA HIS A 196 12.57 2.68 4.61
C HIS A 196 12.61 1.70 3.45
N ALA A 197 12.90 0.43 3.73
CA ALA A 197 12.87 -0.61 2.72
C ALA A 197 12.28 -1.91 3.27
N TYR A 198 11.54 -2.59 2.41
CA TYR A 198 10.92 -3.87 2.70
C TYR A 198 11.10 -4.81 1.52
N TRP A 199 11.52 -6.05 1.79
CA TRP A 199 11.31 -7.12 0.82
C TRP A 199 9.85 -7.54 0.87
N ILE A 200 9.21 -7.58 -0.30
CA ILE A 200 7.81 -7.96 -0.47
C ILE A 200 7.66 -9.08 -1.49
N ARG A 201 6.68 -9.95 -1.27
CA ARG A 201 6.17 -10.94 -2.23
C ARG A 201 4.79 -11.41 -1.83
N SER A 202 4.04 -12.01 -2.74
CA SER A 202 2.86 -12.78 -2.37
C SER A 202 3.26 -14.05 -1.61
N ARG A 203 2.51 -14.39 -0.56
CA ARG A 203 2.73 -15.61 0.23
C ARG A 203 2.31 -16.89 -0.49
N VAL A 204 1.46 -16.73 -1.50
CA VAL A 204 0.94 -17.81 -2.33
C VAL A 204 1.17 -17.44 -3.80
N PRO A 205 1.43 -18.42 -4.68
CA PRO A 205 1.47 -18.17 -6.12
C PRO A 205 0.15 -17.57 -6.59
N ILE A 206 0.24 -16.56 -7.45
CA ILE A 206 -0.89 -15.85 -8.05
C ILE A 206 -0.98 -16.24 -9.52
N ARG A 207 -2.20 -16.23 -10.08
CA ARG A 207 -2.42 -16.45 -11.51
C ARG A 207 -1.45 -15.57 -12.35
N PRO A 208 -0.83 -16.11 -13.41
CA PRO A 208 0.19 -15.38 -14.20
C PRO A 208 -0.43 -14.34 -15.16
N ASP A 209 -1.59 -13.79 -14.81
CA ASP A 209 -2.28 -12.75 -15.57
C ASP A 209 -1.56 -11.40 -15.36
N PRO A 210 -0.98 -10.77 -16.41
CA PRO A 210 -0.20 -9.55 -16.25
C PRO A 210 -0.96 -8.38 -15.62
N ALA A 211 -2.27 -8.27 -15.87
CA ALA A 211 -3.08 -7.27 -15.21
C ALA A 211 -3.21 -7.58 -13.72
N TYR A 212 -3.50 -8.83 -13.38
CA TYR A 212 -3.65 -9.26 -12.00
C TYR A 212 -2.38 -9.05 -11.18
N GLN A 213 -1.20 -9.33 -11.74
CA GLN A 213 0.10 -9.07 -11.13
C GLN A 213 0.26 -7.59 -10.75
N LYS A 214 -0.13 -6.66 -11.64
CA LYS A 214 -0.13 -5.22 -11.36
C LYS A 214 -1.15 -4.81 -10.30
N LEU A 215 -2.33 -5.44 -10.29
CA LEU A 215 -3.34 -5.19 -9.26
C LEU A 215 -2.87 -5.63 -7.86
N ILE A 216 -2.12 -6.74 -7.76
CA ILE A 216 -1.49 -7.15 -6.51
C ILE A 216 -0.46 -6.12 -6.03
N LEU A 217 0.35 -5.57 -6.94
CA LEU A 217 1.26 -4.48 -6.59
C LEU A 217 0.52 -3.21 -6.17
N ALA A 218 -0.60 -2.89 -6.83
CA ALA A 218 -1.45 -1.77 -6.43
C ALA A 218 -1.98 -1.95 -4.99
N TYR A 219 -2.42 -3.15 -4.65
CA TYR A 219 -2.79 -3.51 -3.28
C TYR A 219 -1.60 -3.40 -2.30
N ALA A 220 -0.44 -3.95 -2.68
CA ALA A 220 0.75 -3.99 -1.83
C ALA A 220 1.35 -2.60 -1.56
N SER A 221 1.21 -1.67 -2.52
CA SER A 221 1.85 -0.35 -2.50
C SER A 221 1.42 0.56 -1.35
N ASP A 222 0.19 0.41 -0.84
CA ASP A 222 -0.35 1.25 0.25
C ASP A 222 0.11 0.75 1.64
N PHE A 223 0.69 -0.45 1.73
CA PHE A 223 1.20 -0.94 3.01
C PHE A 223 2.43 -0.17 3.46
N ARG A 224 2.39 0.25 4.73
CA ARG A 224 3.53 0.87 5.43
C ARG A 224 4.05 2.15 4.77
N PHE A 225 3.33 2.68 3.78
CA PHE A 225 3.79 3.76 2.93
C PHE A 225 3.68 5.12 3.64
N ILE A 226 2.47 5.65 3.88
CA ILE A 226 2.33 6.89 4.66
C ILE A 226 2.85 6.78 6.10
N GLY A 227 2.85 5.56 6.65
CA GLY A 227 3.43 5.28 7.97
C GLY A 227 4.92 5.66 8.07
N SER A 228 5.66 5.62 6.96
CA SER A 228 7.06 6.07 6.89
C SER A 228 7.24 7.54 7.33
N VAL A 229 6.27 8.41 7.02
CA VAL A 229 6.30 9.83 7.40
C VAL A 229 6.23 9.98 8.92
N SER A 230 5.38 9.18 9.59
CA SER A 230 5.29 9.21 11.06
C SER A 230 6.61 8.79 11.73
N LYS A 231 7.36 7.88 11.09
CA LYS A 231 8.67 7.45 11.53
C LYS A 231 9.74 8.51 11.30
N ALA A 232 9.76 9.12 10.12
CA ALA A 232 10.65 10.23 9.80
C ALA A 232 10.42 11.47 10.68
N LEU A 233 9.20 11.65 11.21
CA LEU A 233 8.88 12.69 12.19
C LEU A 233 9.19 12.31 13.65
N GLY A 234 9.71 11.11 13.91
CA GLY A 234 10.04 10.63 15.26
C GLY A 234 8.84 10.35 16.15
N LEU A 235 7.61 10.28 15.62
CA LEU A 235 6.34 10.16 16.40
C LEU A 235 6.09 8.78 17.01
N HIS A 236 7.07 7.87 16.87
CA HIS A 236 7.05 6.52 17.39
C HIS A 236 8.00 6.34 18.57
N ALA A 237 8.90 7.31 18.82
CA ALA A 237 9.91 7.22 19.86
C ALA A 237 9.31 7.41 21.25
N GLN A 238 9.89 6.77 22.26
CA GLN A 238 9.50 6.99 23.65
C GLN A 238 9.69 8.47 24.04
N GLY A 239 8.66 9.06 24.65
CA GLY A 239 8.66 10.48 25.02
C GLY A 239 8.32 11.46 23.88
N SER A 240 8.18 10.98 22.64
CA SER A 240 7.72 11.81 21.51
C SER A 240 6.22 12.14 21.59
N LYS A 241 5.78 13.12 20.80
CA LYS A 241 4.35 13.33 20.55
C LYS A 241 3.79 12.12 19.81
N ARG A 242 2.59 11.68 20.16
CA ARG A 242 1.92 10.58 19.48
C ARG A 242 1.25 11.06 18.19
N VAL A 243 1.03 10.13 17.27
CA VAL A 243 0.22 10.37 16.07
C VAL A 243 -1.25 10.56 16.50
N ALA A 244 -1.79 11.75 16.27
CA ALA A 244 -3.19 12.07 16.50
C ALA A 244 -4.08 11.65 15.32
N MET A 245 -3.57 11.81 14.10
CA MET A 245 -4.28 11.47 12.88
C MET A 245 -3.30 11.07 11.80
N MET A 246 -3.63 9.98 11.10
CA MET A 246 -2.95 9.53 9.90
C MET A 246 -3.97 9.05 8.89
N ALA A 247 -3.92 9.56 7.66
CA ALA A 247 -4.79 9.15 6.57
C ALA A 247 -4.12 9.44 5.23
N SER A 248 -4.23 8.52 4.27
CA SER A 248 -3.85 8.76 2.87
C SER A 248 -4.76 9.83 2.27
N LEU A 249 -4.19 10.75 1.47
CA LEU A 249 -4.96 11.76 0.72
C LEU A 249 -5.06 11.37 -0.75
N ASP A 250 -3.93 10.97 -1.33
CA ASP A 250 -3.83 10.49 -2.71
C ASP A 250 -2.95 9.23 -2.80
N HIS A 251 -2.91 8.61 -3.97
CA HIS A 251 -1.90 7.62 -4.32
C HIS A 251 -1.72 7.61 -5.84
N SER A 252 -0.48 7.56 -6.32
CA SER A 252 -0.19 7.43 -7.75
C SER A 252 0.82 6.34 -8.00
N MET A 253 0.68 5.60 -9.10
CA MET A 253 1.60 4.55 -9.50
C MET A 253 1.89 4.60 -10.99
N PHE A 254 3.12 4.22 -11.36
CA PHE A 254 3.58 4.09 -12.73
C PHE A 254 4.25 2.72 -12.90
N PHE A 255 3.74 1.90 -13.82
CA PHE A 255 4.22 0.54 -14.09
C PHE A 255 5.05 0.54 -15.37
N TYR A 256 6.31 0.13 -15.28
CA TYR A 256 7.25 0.11 -16.41
C TYR A 256 7.48 -1.30 -16.98
N ASP A 257 7.03 -2.33 -16.26
CA ASP A 257 7.17 -3.71 -16.69
C ASP A 257 5.80 -4.37 -16.92
N HIS A 258 5.79 -5.35 -17.81
CA HIS A 258 4.64 -6.20 -18.12
C HIS A 258 4.86 -7.64 -17.67
N GLU A 259 6.11 -8.04 -17.42
CA GLU A 259 6.47 -9.37 -16.92
C GLU A 259 6.76 -9.30 -15.42
N ILE A 260 5.68 -9.16 -14.64
CA ILE A 260 5.75 -9.10 -13.19
C ILE A 260 5.34 -10.45 -12.62
N ASP A 261 6.18 -11.03 -11.77
CA ASP A 261 5.83 -12.17 -10.91
C ASP A 261 5.91 -11.74 -9.44
N VAL A 262 4.75 -11.46 -8.86
CA VAL A 262 4.65 -11.02 -7.47
C VAL A 262 4.98 -12.11 -6.46
N SER A 263 5.13 -13.37 -6.87
CA SER A 263 5.59 -14.45 -5.99
C SER A 263 7.11 -14.41 -5.76
N GLN A 264 7.85 -13.72 -6.64
CA GLN A 264 9.27 -13.44 -6.43
C GLN A 264 9.47 -12.30 -5.44
N TRP A 265 10.63 -12.29 -4.80
CA TRP A 265 11.03 -11.19 -3.93
C TRP A 265 11.26 -9.91 -4.73
N MET A 266 10.63 -8.84 -4.28
CA MET A 266 10.82 -7.48 -4.78
C MET A 266 11.21 -6.55 -3.63
N LEU A 267 12.11 -5.60 -3.88
CA LEU A 267 12.46 -4.58 -2.89
C LEU A 267 11.54 -3.37 -3.05
N TYR A 268 10.74 -3.09 -2.03
CA TYR A 268 9.97 -1.86 -1.92
C TYR A 268 10.75 -0.81 -1.11
N HIS A 269 11.39 0.12 -1.83
CA HIS A 269 12.16 1.24 -1.30
C HIS A 269 11.29 2.49 -1.17
N MET A 270 11.31 3.15 -0.02
CA MET A 270 10.48 4.31 0.28
C MET A 270 11.34 5.45 0.82
N ASP A 271 11.19 6.64 0.25
CA ASP A 271 11.83 7.87 0.68
C ASP A 271 10.77 8.90 1.09
N VAL A 272 10.83 9.37 2.32
CA VAL A 272 10.03 10.51 2.79
C VAL A 272 10.66 11.77 2.23
N ALA A 273 9.98 12.39 1.27
CA ALA A 273 10.48 13.57 0.57
C ALA A 273 10.32 14.85 1.40
N ALA A 274 9.18 14.97 2.10
CA ALA A 274 8.90 16.13 2.94
C ALA A 274 7.78 15.82 3.96
N ALA A 275 7.79 16.53 5.09
CA ALA A 275 6.69 16.56 6.03
C ALA A 275 6.55 17.96 6.63
N SER A 276 5.37 18.57 6.49
CA SER A 276 5.11 19.91 7.02
C SER A 276 3.60 20.18 7.11
N PHE A 277 3.21 21.11 7.98
CA PHE A 277 1.82 21.55 8.15
C PHE A 277 0.78 20.41 8.27
N GLY A 278 1.15 19.33 8.96
CA GLY A 278 0.26 18.20 9.22
C GLY A 278 0.06 17.27 8.03
N ARG A 279 0.93 17.33 7.01
CA ARG A 279 0.98 16.38 5.89
C ARG A 279 2.41 15.90 5.66
N GLY A 280 2.57 14.82 4.91
CA GLY A 280 3.86 14.45 4.36
C GLY A 280 3.75 13.61 3.09
N LEU A 281 4.80 13.70 2.29
CA LEU A 281 4.94 13.08 0.98
C LEU A 281 5.97 11.96 1.06
N VAL A 282 5.61 10.79 0.56
CA VAL A 282 6.50 9.63 0.40
C VAL A 282 6.56 9.21 -1.06
N ILE A 283 7.76 8.86 -1.52
CA ILE A 283 8.04 8.32 -2.85
C ILE A 283 8.48 6.87 -2.69
N GLY A 284 7.81 5.97 -3.39
CA GLY A 284 8.05 4.53 -3.38
C GLY A 284 8.63 4.05 -4.70
N ARG A 285 9.51 3.05 -4.66
CA ARG A 285 10.04 2.37 -5.83
C ARG A 285 10.10 0.87 -5.55
N ILE A 286 9.57 0.07 -6.46
CA ILE A 286 9.56 -1.39 -6.36
C ILE A 286 10.52 -1.95 -7.39
N TYR A 287 11.52 -2.70 -6.93
CA TYR A 287 12.55 -3.31 -7.76
C TYR A 287 12.46 -4.83 -7.73
N THR A 288 12.87 -5.52 -8.80
CA THR A 288 13.15 -6.96 -8.74
C THR A 288 14.33 -7.22 -7.81
N ARG A 289 14.55 -8.50 -7.47
CA ARG A 289 15.74 -8.94 -6.70
C ARG A 289 17.06 -8.59 -7.40
N GLU A 290 17.05 -8.46 -8.72
CA GLU A 290 18.19 -8.09 -9.57
C GLU A 290 18.33 -6.57 -9.73
N GLY A 291 17.41 -5.77 -9.17
CA GLY A 291 17.47 -4.31 -9.21
C GLY A 291 16.80 -3.66 -10.42
N LYS A 292 15.99 -4.40 -11.21
CA LYS A 292 15.17 -3.80 -12.27
C LYS A 292 13.97 -3.06 -11.65
N LEU A 293 13.76 -1.79 -12.02
CA LEU A 293 12.64 -0.99 -11.54
C LEU A 293 11.35 -1.48 -12.20
N LEU A 294 10.37 -1.86 -11.38
CA LEU A 294 9.04 -2.29 -11.83
C LEU A 294 8.02 -1.17 -11.73
N VAL A 295 8.00 -0.48 -10.58
CA VAL A 295 6.96 0.49 -10.25
C VAL A 295 7.55 1.69 -9.51
N VAL A 296 7.04 2.88 -9.82
CA VAL A 296 7.22 4.08 -8.99
C VAL A 296 5.87 4.49 -8.40
N CYS A 297 5.84 4.80 -7.11
CA CYS A 297 4.65 5.20 -6.37
C CYS A 297 4.86 6.56 -5.70
N THR A 298 3.80 7.35 -5.52
CA THR A 298 3.82 8.56 -4.67
C THR A 298 2.54 8.65 -3.85
N GLN A 299 2.65 9.15 -2.63
CA GLN A 299 1.50 9.40 -1.76
C GLN A 299 1.77 10.57 -0.82
N GLU A 300 0.90 11.56 -0.83
CA GLU A 300 0.74 12.50 0.27
C GLU A 300 -0.35 12.00 1.23
N GLY A 301 -0.15 12.24 2.51
CA GLY A 301 -1.16 11.93 3.52
C GLY A 301 -1.15 12.94 4.66
N VAL A 302 -2.28 13.00 5.37
CA VAL A 302 -2.37 13.70 6.64
C VAL A 302 -1.53 12.93 7.65
N VAL A 303 -0.61 13.62 8.33
CA VAL A 303 0.18 13.07 9.44
C VAL A 303 0.29 14.16 10.50
N ARG A 304 -0.50 14.01 11.57
CA ARG A 304 -0.61 15.02 12.65
C ARG A 304 -0.16 14.42 13.96
N ALA A 305 0.65 15.19 14.69
CA ALA A 305 1.00 14.88 16.07
C ALA A 305 -0.06 15.44 17.05
N GLU A 306 -0.21 14.81 18.22
CA GLU A 306 -0.99 15.36 19.32
C GLU A 306 -0.40 16.71 19.75
N VAL A 307 -1.25 17.75 19.78
CA VAL A 307 -0.89 19.06 20.30
C VAL A 307 -1.39 19.13 21.74
N ARG A 308 -0.48 19.28 22.73
CA ARG A 308 -0.90 19.69 24.07
C ARG A 308 -1.45 21.11 23.96
N GLN A 309 -2.74 21.32 24.23
CA GLN A 309 -3.25 22.67 24.41
C GLN A 309 -2.45 23.30 25.55
N GLN A 310 -1.73 24.39 25.27
CA GLN A 310 -1.31 25.28 26.34
C GLN A 310 -2.61 25.77 26.99
N VAL A 311 -2.79 25.46 28.27
CA VAL A 311 -3.83 26.07 29.08
C VAL A 311 -3.65 27.57 28.90
N LYS A 312 -4.62 28.23 28.25
CA LYS A 312 -4.65 29.69 28.23
C LYS A 312 -4.73 30.10 29.69
N GLU A 313 -3.65 30.66 30.24
CA GLU A 313 -3.72 31.41 31.48
C GLU A 313 -4.81 32.45 31.26
N LYS A 314 -5.91 32.31 32.02
CA LYS A 314 -6.93 33.34 32.09
C LYS A 314 -6.25 34.55 32.71
N LEU A 315 -5.94 35.55 31.88
CA LEU A 315 -5.61 36.89 32.33
C LEU A 315 -6.82 37.52 33.03
#